data_AF-A0A2J2HGH7-F1
#
_entry.id   AF-A0A2J2HGH7-F1
#
_cell.length_a   1.000
_cell.length_b   1.000
_cell.length_c   1.000
_cell.angle_alpha   90.00
_cell.angle_beta   90.00
_cell.angle_gamma   90.00
#
_symmetry.space_group_name_H-M   'P 1'
#
loop_
_entity.id
_entity.type
_entity.pdbx_description
1 polymer ?
#
loop_
_entity_poly.entity_id
_entity_poly.type
_entity_poly.pdbx_seq_one_letter_code
_entity_poly.pdbx_strand_id
1 'polypeptide(L)'
;MSAARALTKVVVCPLCNYMGDDVNKVVEAITKATPQPRLKCPKCGAEVDANTFVTHLRRHGRIGGKTITCDICGAKVNGEGAFLRHLKEHLVVAVRKGGMDVYYCLVCGAEFITRNSAITHLLKRHSLE
;
A
#
# COMPACT_ATOMS: atom_id res chain seq x y z
N MET A 1 -28.71 15.72 24.66
CA MET A 1 -28.03 14.42 24.83
C MET A 1 -27.19 14.18 23.58
N SER A 2 -25.94 14.61 23.56
CA SER A 2 -25.08 14.58 22.36
C SER A 2 -24.57 13.16 22.14
N ALA A 3 -25.06 12.48 21.11
CA ALA A 3 -24.50 11.20 20.68
C ALA A 3 -23.15 11.46 20.02
N ALA A 4 -22.07 11.09 20.70
CA ALA A 4 -20.73 11.04 20.10
C ALA A 4 -20.77 10.00 18.97
N ARG A 5 -20.75 10.48 17.72
CA ARG A 5 -20.71 9.65 16.52
C ARG A 5 -19.38 8.90 16.54
N ALA A 6 -19.41 7.62 16.91
CA ALA A 6 -18.24 6.76 16.85
C ALA A 6 -17.68 6.83 15.43
N LEU A 7 -16.48 7.39 15.28
CA LEU A 7 -15.75 7.38 14.02
C LEU A 7 -15.33 5.93 13.79
N THR A 8 -16.20 5.13 13.19
CA THR A 8 -15.83 3.82 12.66
C THR A 8 -14.69 4.07 11.69
N LYS A 9 -13.47 3.66 12.04
CA LYS A 9 -12.29 3.81 11.18
C LYS A 9 -12.52 2.94 9.96
N VAL A 10 -13.08 3.51 8.91
CA VAL A 10 -13.30 2.83 7.63
C VAL A 10 -11.94 2.45 7.08
N VAL A 11 -11.71 1.15 6.90
CA VAL A 11 -10.51 0.62 6.28
C VAL A 11 -10.82 0.44 4.80
N VAL A 12 -10.12 1.20 3.96
CA VAL A 12 -10.21 1.07 2.51
C VAL A 12 -9.02 0.24 2.05
N CYS A 13 -9.29 -0.91 1.43
CA CYS A 13 -8.26 -1.66 0.74
C CYS A 13 -7.83 -0.86 -0.50
N PRO A 14 -6.56 -0.42 -0.60
CA PRO A 14 -6.12 0.40 -1.73
C PRO A 14 -6.11 -0.34 -3.06
N LEU A 15 -6.25 -1.69 -3.06
CA LEU A 15 -6.20 -2.53 -4.26
C LEU A 15 -7.56 -2.77 -4.92
N CYS A 16 -8.53 -3.26 -4.15
CA CYS A 16 -9.87 -3.52 -4.67
C CYS A 16 -10.85 -2.39 -4.34
N ASN A 17 -10.37 -1.34 -3.66
CA ASN A 17 -11.20 -0.27 -3.09
C ASN A 17 -12.30 -0.82 -2.17
N TYR A 18 -12.10 -2.02 -1.62
CA TYR A 18 -13.02 -2.60 -0.63
C TYR A 18 -13.05 -1.69 0.59
N MET A 19 -14.24 -1.15 0.87
CA MET A 19 -14.49 -0.33 2.05
C MET A 19 -15.14 -1.23 3.10
N GLY A 20 -14.45 -1.43 4.21
CA GLY A 20 -14.97 -2.21 5.34
C GLY A 20 -14.67 -1.55 6.67
N ASP A 21 -15.59 -1.67 7.60
CA ASP A 21 -15.39 -1.38 9.02
C ASP A 21 -14.86 -2.60 9.79
N ASP A 22 -14.98 -3.80 9.20
CA ASP A 22 -14.41 -5.04 9.74
C ASP A 22 -13.01 -5.32 9.20
N VAL A 23 -12.03 -5.21 10.08
CA VAL A 23 -10.62 -5.43 9.77
C VAL A 23 -10.32 -6.86 9.32
N ASN A 24 -11.04 -7.87 9.85
CA ASN A 24 -10.81 -9.26 9.48
C ASN A 24 -11.24 -9.52 8.04
N LYS A 25 -12.33 -8.88 7.59
CA LYS A 25 -12.75 -8.97 6.18
C LYS A 25 -11.74 -8.33 5.23
N VAL A 26 -11.09 -7.25 5.64
CA VAL A 26 -10.00 -6.63 4.86
C VAL A 26 -8.79 -7.56 4.78
N VAL A 27 -8.38 -8.14 5.92
CA VAL A 27 -7.28 -9.13 5.96
C VAL A 27 -7.62 -10.33 5.09
N GLU A 28 -8.83 -10.86 5.20
CA GLU A 28 -9.31 -11.98 4.38
C GLU A 28 -9.27 -11.62 2.89
N ALA A 29 -9.74 -10.43 2.50
CA ALA A 29 -9.67 -10.00 1.10
C ALA A 29 -8.23 -9.89 0.57
N ILE A 30 -7.28 -9.48 1.41
CA ILE A 30 -5.85 -9.37 1.03
C ILE A 30 -5.16 -10.75 0.99
N THR A 31 -5.52 -11.65 1.91
CA THR A 31 -4.86 -12.95 2.11
C THR A 31 -5.47 -14.09 1.29
N LYS A 32 -6.80 -14.10 1.08
CA LYS A 32 -7.49 -15.06 0.20
C LYS A 32 -7.32 -14.73 -1.27
N ALA A 33 -6.98 -13.49 -1.60
CA ALA A 33 -6.56 -13.19 -2.96
C ALA A 33 -5.30 -14.00 -3.26
N THR A 34 -5.40 -14.92 -4.23
CA THR A 34 -4.24 -15.47 -4.95
C THR A 34 -3.28 -14.34 -5.34
N PRO A 35 -1.99 -14.62 -5.59
CA PRO A 35 -1.02 -13.60 -6.02
C PRO A 35 -1.68 -12.62 -7.00
N GLN A 36 -1.80 -11.36 -6.60
CA GLN A 36 -2.57 -10.36 -7.32
C GLN A 36 -1.80 -10.04 -8.61
N PRO A 37 -2.26 -10.51 -9.78
CA PRO A 37 -1.51 -10.29 -11.01
C PRO A 37 -1.56 -8.81 -11.42
N ARG A 38 -2.61 -8.11 -10.99
CA ARG A 38 -2.86 -6.69 -11.25
C ARG A 38 -3.22 -5.98 -9.95
N LEU A 39 -2.82 -4.72 -9.85
CA LEU A 39 -3.08 -3.83 -8.73
C LEU A 39 -3.72 -2.55 -9.25
N LYS A 40 -4.73 -2.06 -8.52
CA LYS A 40 -5.38 -0.78 -8.84
C LYS A 40 -4.58 0.38 -8.25
N CYS A 41 -4.34 1.40 -9.05
CA CYS A 41 -3.68 2.61 -8.60
C CYS A 41 -4.65 3.46 -7.76
N PRO A 42 -4.31 3.79 -6.50
CA PRO A 42 -5.18 4.60 -5.64
C PRO A 42 -5.31 6.06 -6.13
N LYS A 43 -4.37 6.54 -6.96
CA LYS A 43 -4.38 7.92 -7.47
C LYS A 43 -5.25 8.13 -8.70
N CYS A 44 -5.26 7.16 -9.61
CA CYS A 44 -5.89 7.31 -10.93
C CYS A 44 -6.85 6.17 -11.30
N GLY A 45 -7.00 5.17 -10.43
CA GLY A 45 -7.90 4.04 -10.62
C GLY A 45 -7.47 3.01 -11.67
N ALA A 46 -6.35 3.21 -12.37
CA ALA A 46 -5.87 2.28 -13.38
C ALA A 46 -5.45 0.93 -12.76
N GLU A 47 -5.83 -0.17 -13.39
CA GLU A 47 -5.35 -1.50 -13.06
C GLU A 47 -4.07 -1.80 -13.85
N VAL A 48 -3.00 -2.15 -13.15
CA VAL A 48 -1.65 -2.30 -13.71
C VAL A 48 -1.07 -3.61 -13.20
N ASP A 49 -0.27 -4.29 -14.02
CA ASP A 49 0.39 -5.52 -13.60
C ASP A 49 1.26 -5.29 -12.35
N ALA A 50 1.20 -6.21 -11.39
CA ALA A 50 1.85 -6.04 -10.09
C ALA A 50 3.37 -5.84 -10.22
N ASN A 51 4.00 -6.46 -11.23
CA ASN A 51 5.43 -6.35 -11.50
C ASN A 51 5.87 -4.95 -11.93
N THR A 52 5.01 -4.23 -12.66
CA THR A 52 5.28 -2.90 -13.21
C THR A 52 4.61 -1.78 -12.42
N PHE A 53 3.91 -2.12 -11.33
CA PHE A 53 3.18 -1.16 -10.52
C PHE A 53 4.09 -0.06 -9.95
N VAL A 54 5.29 -0.40 -9.49
CA VAL A 54 6.25 0.59 -8.95
C VAL A 54 6.64 1.60 -10.03
N THR A 55 7.02 1.13 -11.21
CA THR A 55 7.26 2.00 -12.37
C THR A 55 6.05 2.86 -12.71
N HIS A 56 4.83 2.31 -12.70
CA HIS A 56 3.63 3.11 -12.87
C HIS A 56 3.51 4.21 -11.81
N LEU A 57 3.77 3.91 -10.52
CA LEU A 57 3.66 4.90 -9.46
C LEU A 57 4.67 6.05 -9.60
N ARG A 58 5.78 5.86 -10.33
CA ARG A 58 6.75 6.94 -10.61
C ARG A 58 6.10 8.13 -11.31
N ARG A 59 5.07 7.89 -12.14
CA ARG A 59 4.33 8.97 -12.85
C ARG A 59 3.53 9.86 -11.91
N HIS A 60 3.25 9.37 -10.70
CA HIS A 60 2.63 10.13 -9.61
C HIS A 60 3.68 10.76 -8.70
N GLY A 61 4.89 11.00 -9.21
CA GLY A 61 5.94 11.79 -8.58
C GLY A 61 6.04 13.15 -9.23
N ARG A 62 6.00 14.22 -8.43
CA ARG A 62 6.22 15.59 -8.89
C ARG A 62 7.60 16.08 -8.49
N ILE A 63 8.43 16.40 -9.49
CA ILE A 63 9.80 16.86 -9.27
C ILE A 63 9.76 18.34 -8.86
N GLY A 64 10.42 18.67 -7.74
CA GLY A 64 10.60 20.02 -7.22
C GLY A 64 12.03 20.21 -6.76
N GLY A 65 12.94 20.50 -7.69
CA GLY A 65 14.37 20.60 -7.44
C GLY A 65 14.99 19.26 -7.07
N LYS A 66 15.66 19.17 -5.90
CA LYS A 66 16.30 17.94 -5.40
C LYS A 66 15.32 16.92 -4.80
N THR A 67 14.05 17.29 -4.68
CA THR A 67 13.02 16.44 -4.06
C THR A 67 11.95 16.04 -5.05
N ILE A 68 11.41 14.84 -4.86
CA ILE A 68 10.26 14.31 -5.58
C ILE A 68 9.12 14.18 -4.57
N THR A 69 8.00 14.86 -4.84
CA THR A 69 6.79 14.77 -4.03
C THR A 69 5.92 13.63 -4.55
N CYS A 70 5.53 12.70 -3.67
CA CYS A 70 4.60 11.64 -4.02
C CYS A 70 3.16 12.19 -4.06
N ASP A 71 2.50 12.18 -5.21
CA ASP A 71 1.12 12.68 -5.36
C ASP A 71 0.06 11.72 -4.78
N ILE A 72 0.49 10.55 -4.28
CA ILE A 72 -0.34 9.54 -3.60
C ILE A 72 -0.50 9.89 -2.11
N CYS A 73 0.59 10.21 -1.41
CA CYS A 73 0.59 10.45 0.03
C CYS A 73 1.16 11.81 0.46
N GLY A 74 1.66 12.62 -0.47
CA GLY A 74 2.24 13.94 -0.21
C GLY A 74 3.69 13.93 0.30
N ALA A 75 4.31 12.76 0.47
CA ALA A 75 5.67 12.65 0.99
C ALA A 75 6.69 13.32 0.05
N LYS A 76 7.56 14.17 0.61
CA LYS A 76 8.71 14.75 -0.11
C LYS A 76 9.93 13.88 0.12
N VAL A 77 10.45 13.28 -0.95
CA VAL A 77 11.59 12.37 -0.89
C VAL A 77 12.77 13.00 -1.62
N ASN A 78 13.95 12.99 -1.00
CA ASN A 78 15.16 13.53 -1.61
C ASN A 78 15.85 12.45 -2.46
N GLY A 79 15.99 12.72 -3.76
CA GLY A 79 16.64 11.81 -4.71
C GLY A 79 15.74 10.70 -5.28
N GLU A 80 16.06 10.28 -6.50
CA GLU A 80 15.27 9.30 -7.25
C GLU A 80 15.32 7.91 -6.62
N GLY A 81 16.50 7.39 -6.27
CA GLY A 81 16.61 6.05 -5.67
C GLY A 81 15.82 5.90 -4.37
N ALA A 82 15.78 6.94 -3.54
CA ALA A 82 14.97 6.96 -2.33
C ALA A 82 13.47 7.02 -2.65
N PHE A 83 13.09 7.76 -3.70
CA PHE A 83 11.71 7.80 -4.17
C PHE A 83 11.25 6.43 -4.67
N LEU A 84 12.07 5.69 -5.40
CA LEU A 84 11.74 4.32 -5.83
C LEU A 84 11.54 3.36 -4.67
N ARG A 85 12.41 3.44 -3.66
CA ARG A 85 12.23 2.67 -2.43
C ARG A 85 10.93 3.06 -1.71
N HIS A 86 10.62 4.35 -1.65
CA HIS A 86 9.37 4.86 -1.09
C HIS A 86 8.15 4.31 -1.85
N LEU A 87 8.19 4.22 -3.17
CA LEU A 87 7.05 3.70 -3.95
C LEU A 87 6.71 2.24 -3.62
N LYS A 88 7.71 1.43 -3.25
CA LYS A 88 7.48 0.04 -2.79
C LYS A 88 6.72 -0.02 -1.46
N GLU A 89 6.68 1.08 -0.70
CA GLU A 89 5.91 1.15 0.54
C GLU A 89 4.40 1.22 0.29
N HIS A 90 3.98 1.69 -0.89
CA HIS A 90 2.57 1.66 -1.31
C HIS A 90 2.07 0.26 -1.66
N LEU A 91 2.98 -0.72 -1.71
CA LEU A 91 2.67 -2.15 -1.89
C LEU A 91 2.58 -2.90 -0.55
N VAL A 92 2.64 -2.19 0.57
CA VAL A 92 2.44 -2.74 1.91
C VAL A 92 1.27 -2.01 2.56
N VAL A 93 0.32 -2.76 3.09
CA VAL A 93 -0.76 -2.18 3.89
C VAL A 93 -0.58 -2.54 5.36
N ALA A 94 -0.70 -1.54 6.23
CA ALA A 94 -0.73 -1.73 7.67
C ALA A 94 -2.18 -1.89 8.12
N VAL A 95 -2.43 -2.95 8.88
CA VAL A 95 -3.76 -3.31 9.37
C VAL A 95 -3.68 -3.51 10.88
N ARG A 96 -4.58 -2.84 11.61
CA ARG A 96 -4.61 -2.86 13.07
C ARG A 96 -5.32 -4.14 13.54
N LYS A 97 -4.58 -5.13 14.03
CA LYS A 97 -5.09 -6.41 14.52
C LYS A 97 -4.75 -6.57 16.00
N GLY A 98 -5.76 -6.73 16.86
CA GLY A 98 -5.57 -7.14 18.26
C GLY A 98 -4.61 -6.28 19.10
N GLY A 99 -4.59 -4.96 18.95
CA GLY A 99 -3.65 -4.12 19.72
C GLY A 99 -2.42 -3.65 18.95
N MET A 100 -2.13 -4.24 17.80
CA MET A 100 -0.88 -4.06 17.07
C MET A 100 -1.09 -3.82 15.57
N ASP A 101 -0.14 -3.16 14.92
CA ASP A 101 -0.11 -3.03 13.47
C ASP A 101 0.58 -4.24 12.85
N VAL A 102 -0.09 -4.87 11.90
CA VAL A 102 0.40 -6.00 11.10
C VAL A 102 0.48 -5.55 9.64
N TYR A 103 1.52 -5.99 8.94
CA TYR A 103 1.84 -5.52 7.59
C TYR A 103 1.61 -6.62 6.58
N TYR A 104 0.85 -6.34 5.54
CA TYR A 104 0.55 -7.31 4.48
C TYR A 104 1.18 -6.87 3.16
N CYS A 105 1.78 -7.83 2.45
CA CYS A 105 2.21 -7.67 1.08
C CYS A 105 1.00 -7.63 0.15
N LEU A 106 0.83 -6.55 -0.60
CA LEU A 106 -0.29 -6.38 -1.53
C LEU A 106 -0.16 -7.24 -2.81
N VAL A 107 1.02 -7.81 -3.07
CA VAL A 107 1.26 -8.66 -4.24
C VAL A 107 0.88 -10.12 -3.98
N CYS A 108 1.16 -10.65 -2.77
CA CYS A 108 0.94 -12.07 -2.47
C CYS A 108 0.20 -12.35 -1.16
N GLY A 109 -0.23 -11.31 -0.44
CA GLY A 109 -0.98 -11.46 0.83
C GLY A 109 -0.13 -11.85 2.04
N ALA A 110 1.19 -12.01 1.89
CA ALA A 110 2.06 -12.43 2.99
C ALA A 110 2.02 -11.46 4.17
N GLU A 111 1.91 -12.02 5.39
CA GLU A 111 1.81 -11.29 6.67
C GLU A 111 3.18 -11.08 7.32
N PHE A 112 3.40 -9.90 7.89
CA PHE A 112 4.63 -9.53 8.61
C PHE A 112 4.32 -8.73 9.86
N ILE A 113 5.06 -8.98 10.94
CA ILE A 113 4.95 -8.24 12.21
C ILE A 113 5.64 -6.87 12.16
N THR A 114 6.53 -6.62 11.19
CA THR A 114 7.17 -5.31 11.01
C THR A 114 7.13 -4.85 9.56
N ARG A 115 7.10 -3.52 9.41
CA ARG A 115 7.17 -2.86 8.12
C ARG A 115 8.43 -3.24 7.33
N ASN A 116 9.59 -3.22 7.99
CA ASN A 116 10.87 -3.51 7.33
C ASN A 116 10.95 -4.95 6.82
N SER A 117 10.36 -5.91 7.54
CA SER A 117 10.24 -7.29 7.09
C SER A 117 9.41 -7.39 5.81
N ALA A 118 8.26 -6.69 5.74
CA ALA A 118 7.42 -6.66 4.55
C ALA A 118 8.15 -6.03 3.34
N ILE A 119 8.84 -4.90 3.55
CA ILE A 119 9.62 -4.25 2.49
C ILE A 119 10.76 -5.14 2.00
N THR A 120 11.47 -5.79 2.91
CA THR A 120 12.56 -6.72 2.57
C THR A 120 12.01 -7.92 1.78
N HIS A 121 10.85 -8.42 2.15
CA HIS A 121 10.15 -9.44 1.39
C HIS A 121 9.85 -8.96 -0.04
N LEU A 122 9.29 -7.75 -0.22
CA LEU A 122 9.03 -7.19 -1.54
C LEU A 122 10.29 -7.15 -2.40
N LEU A 123 11.41 -6.70 -1.82
CA LEU A 123 12.68 -6.59 -2.54
C LEU A 123 13.31 -7.93 -2.93
N LYS A 124 13.07 -8.99 -2.13
CA LYS A 124 13.72 -10.30 -2.32
C LYS A 124 12.85 -11.32 -3.05
N ARG A 125 11.53 -11.19 -2.95
CA ARG A 125 10.57 -12.19 -3.46
C ARG A 125 9.77 -11.69 -4.65
N HIS A 126 9.77 -10.39 -4.93
CA HIS A 126 9.08 -9.80 -6.07
C HIS A 126 10.04 -8.96 -6.91
N SER A 127 10.07 -9.21 -8.21
CA SER A 127 10.88 -8.46 -9.17
C SER A 127 10.17 -7.18 -9.59
N LEU A 128 9.86 -6.32 -8.63
CA LEU A 128 9.14 -5.07 -8.86
C LEU A 128 10.04 -4.07 -9.58
N GLU A 129 9.76 -3.85 -10.87
CA GLU A 129 10.50 -2.96 -11.78
C GLU A 129 10.09 -1.49 -11.59
#